data_AF-A0A164KFI0-F1
#
_entry.id   AF-A0A164KFI0-F1
#
_cell.length_a   1.000
_cell.length_b   1.000
_cell.length_c   1.000
_cell.angle_alpha   90.00
_cell.angle_beta   90.00
_cell.angle_gamma   90.00
#
_symmetry.space_group_name_H-M   'P 1'
#
loop_
_entity.id
_entity.type
_entity.pdbx_description
1 polymer ?
#
loop_
_entity_poly.entity_id
_entity_poly.type
_entity_poly.pdbx_seq_one_letter_code
_entity_poly.pdbx_strand_id
1 'polypeptide(L)'
;WFDVAAALEKTWGEDIRMVFYDHRGHGSSSAADTGSYTIEQLGLDLGAIVRTMVPTGRYIVVGHSMGGMTIMSYVRQHLAELGDRLVGVGLVATAAHGIAEEGIGACLAHPAVSLFRTVVKRAPRVMGASKRLSRGICAPIMRAAGCGSRRVSPRVVALASAMLNETSVVTMAGFLGSLHDFDESKSLSALAVVPTMVLCGSDDLMTPLRHSQAIADNLPAARLVTVDNAGHMVILERATEVADAIAVLLAQTSVTAPLKVAL
;
A
#
# COMPACT_ATOMS: atom_id res chain seq x y z
N TRP A 1 -3.21 6.75 6.84
CA TRP A 1 -4.20 5.91 7.53
C TRP A 1 -4.92 6.60 8.67
N PHE A 2 -4.27 7.44 9.50
CA PHE A 2 -4.94 8.12 10.64
C PHE A 2 -6.26 8.82 10.27
N ASP A 3 -6.26 9.70 9.26
CA ASP A 3 -7.47 10.43 8.86
C ASP A 3 -8.55 9.51 8.26
N VAL A 4 -8.15 8.44 7.56
CA VAL A 4 -9.06 7.42 7.04
C VAL A 4 -9.71 6.65 8.20
N ALA A 5 -8.92 6.27 9.20
CA ALA A 5 -9.39 5.57 10.40
C ALA A 5 -10.38 6.43 11.19
N ALA A 6 -10.04 7.70 11.42
CA ALA A 6 -10.93 8.65 12.09
C ALA A 6 -12.25 8.89 11.32
N ALA A 7 -12.23 8.80 9.98
CA ALA A 7 -13.44 8.86 9.18
C ALA A 7 -14.28 7.57 9.29
N LEU A 8 -13.64 6.39 9.28
CA LEU A 8 -14.32 5.10 9.49
C LEU A 8 -14.94 4.98 10.89
N GLU A 9 -14.24 5.44 11.93
CA GLU A 9 -14.72 5.47 13.33
C GLU A 9 -15.99 6.29 13.49
N LYS A 10 -16.16 7.38 12.75
CA LYS A 10 -17.40 8.17 12.79
C LYS A 10 -18.61 7.40 12.28
N THR A 11 -18.40 6.49 11.33
CA THR A 11 -19.47 5.72 10.67
C THR A 11 -19.74 4.40 11.39
N TRP A 12 -18.68 3.71 11.82
CA TRP A 12 -18.76 2.34 12.33
C TRP A 12 -18.44 2.22 13.83
N GLY A 13 -17.83 3.23 14.45
CA GLY A 13 -17.53 3.22 15.88
C GLY A 13 -16.85 1.92 16.36
N GLU A 14 -17.45 1.28 17.36
CA GLU A 14 -16.97 0.02 17.94
C GLU A 14 -17.38 -1.23 17.16
N ASP A 15 -18.19 -1.12 16.09
CA ASP A 15 -18.64 -2.27 15.28
C ASP A 15 -17.51 -2.88 14.44
N ILE A 16 -16.40 -2.14 14.26
CA ILE A 16 -15.21 -2.61 13.57
C ILE A 16 -13.97 -2.49 14.46
N ARG A 17 -13.08 -3.47 14.35
CA ARG A 17 -11.74 -3.38 14.92
C ARG A 17 -10.74 -3.12 13.79
N MET A 18 -10.07 -1.99 13.83
CA MET A 18 -9.01 -1.66 12.88
C MET A 18 -7.63 -2.03 13.43
N VAL A 19 -6.82 -2.67 12.60
CA VAL A 19 -5.43 -3.06 12.95
C VAL A 19 -4.49 -2.36 11.98
N PHE A 20 -3.56 -1.57 12.52
CA PHE A 20 -2.51 -0.89 11.77
C PHE A 20 -1.15 -1.39 12.23
N TYR A 21 -0.20 -1.47 11.32
CA TYR A 21 1.17 -1.87 11.62
C TYR A 21 2.15 -1.16 10.69
N ASP A 22 3.38 -1.00 11.15
CA ASP A 22 4.48 -0.54 10.32
C ASP A 22 5.17 -1.76 9.69
N HIS A 23 5.40 -1.72 8.37
CA HIS A 23 6.22 -2.74 7.71
C HIS A 23 7.61 -2.82 8.36
N ARG A 24 8.26 -3.99 8.28
CA ARG A 24 9.65 -4.14 8.71
C ARG A 24 10.54 -3.03 8.16
N GLY A 25 11.43 -2.50 8.99
CA GLY A 25 12.33 -1.39 8.65
C GLY A 25 11.66 -0.03 8.44
N HIS A 26 10.35 0.12 8.74
CA HIS A 26 9.60 1.37 8.70
C HIS A 26 9.06 1.73 10.10
N GLY A 27 8.85 3.02 10.35
CA GLY A 27 8.20 3.54 11.56
C GLY A 27 8.79 2.98 12.85
N SER A 28 7.93 2.40 13.68
CA SER A 28 8.27 1.79 14.97
C SER A 28 8.73 0.33 14.85
N SER A 29 8.67 -0.27 13.66
CA SER A 29 9.10 -1.65 13.43
C SER A 29 10.62 -1.73 13.32
N SER A 30 11.18 -2.81 13.86
CA SER A 30 12.63 -3.04 13.86
C SER A 30 13.22 -3.07 12.44
N ALA A 31 14.47 -2.63 12.32
CA ALA A 31 15.28 -2.95 11.15
C ALA A 31 15.44 -4.47 11.01
N ALA A 32 15.54 -4.94 9.78
CA ALA A 32 15.71 -6.36 9.45
C ALA A 32 16.93 -6.57 8.56
N ASP A 33 17.26 -7.84 8.32
CA ASP A 33 18.28 -8.18 7.32
C ASP A 33 17.88 -7.64 5.94
N THR A 34 18.86 -7.09 5.21
CA THR A 34 18.60 -6.44 3.92
C THR A 34 18.04 -7.37 2.85
N GLY A 35 18.34 -8.68 2.93
CA GLY A 35 17.77 -9.69 2.05
C GLY A 35 16.28 -9.94 2.28
N SER A 36 15.77 -9.51 3.43
CA SER A 36 14.36 -9.66 3.81
C SER A 36 13.48 -8.46 3.44
N TYR A 37 14.05 -7.40 2.84
CA TYR A 37 13.29 -6.27 2.31
C TYR A 37 12.71 -6.61 0.92
N THR A 38 11.75 -7.53 0.91
CA THR A 38 11.04 -7.96 -0.30
C THR A 38 9.53 -7.94 -0.09
N ILE A 39 8.76 -7.76 -1.16
CA ILE A 39 7.29 -7.84 -1.13
C ILE A 39 6.86 -9.25 -0.69
N GLU A 40 7.56 -10.29 -1.15
CA GLU A 40 7.36 -11.67 -0.70
C GLU A 40 7.37 -11.78 0.82
N GLN A 41 8.38 -11.18 1.45
CA GLN A 41 8.52 -11.20 2.89
C GLN A 41 7.44 -10.37 3.58
N LEU A 42 7.02 -9.23 2.99
CA LEU A 42 5.91 -8.46 3.53
C LEU A 42 4.59 -9.25 3.51
N GLY A 43 4.38 -10.11 2.49
CA GLY A 43 3.23 -11.03 2.45
C GLY A 43 3.24 -12.00 3.65
N LEU A 44 4.40 -12.58 3.94
CA LEU A 44 4.58 -13.47 5.10
C LEU A 44 4.37 -12.73 6.43
N ASP A 45 4.82 -11.48 6.51
CA ASP A 45 4.64 -10.62 7.68
C ASP A 45 3.17 -10.32 7.93
N LEU A 46 2.44 -9.96 6.87
CA LEU A 46 1.00 -9.74 6.95
C LEU A 46 0.30 -11.01 7.45
N GLY A 47 0.69 -12.19 6.95
CA GLY A 47 0.18 -13.46 7.47
C GLY A 47 0.48 -13.69 8.95
N ALA A 48 1.67 -13.32 9.43
CA ALA A 48 2.00 -13.40 10.85
C ALA A 48 1.16 -12.43 11.70
N ILE A 49 0.90 -11.23 11.20
CA ILE A 49 0.05 -10.23 11.85
C ILE A 49 -1.40 -10.70 11.90
N VAL A 50 -1.95 -11.20 10.80
CA VAL A 50 -3.31 -11.75 10.76
C VAL A 50 -3.46 -12.87 11.78
N ARG A 51 -2.55 -13.86 11.79
CA ARG A 51 -2.60 -14.97 12.78
C ARG A 51 -2.57 -14.49 14.23
N THR A 52 -1.85 -13.40 14.51
CA THR A 52 -1.66 -12.90 15.87
C THR A 52 -2.80 -11.98 16.31
N MET A 53 -3.20 -11.05 15.45
CA MET A 53 -4.13 -9.96 15.78
C MET A 53 -5.58 -10.35 15.51
N VAL A 54 -5.80 -11.26 14.56
CA VAL A 54 -7.09 -11.78 14.14
C VAL A 54 -7.03 -13.31 14.17
N PRO A 55 -6.92 -13.94 15.36
CA PRO A 55 -6.79 -15.40 15.46
C PRO A 55 -8.06 -16.14 15.02
N THR A 56 -9.22 -15.49 15.12
CA THR A 56 -10.53 -16.03 14.74
C THR A 56 -11.34 -14.98 13.99
N GLY A 57 -12.40 -15.42 13.30
CA GLY A 57 -13.32 -14.54 12.59
C GLY A 57 -12.82 -14.10 11.21
N ARG A 58 -13.66 -13.29 10.58
CA ARG A 58 -13.52 -12.74 9.24
C ARG A 58 -12.85 -11.38 9.27
N TYR A 59 -12.11 -11.06 8.22
CA TYR A 59 -11.46 -9.77 8.07
C TYR A 59 -11.41 -9.33 6.61
N ILE A 60 -11.29 -8.02 6.41
CA ILE A 60 -10.83 -7.45 5.14
C ILE A 60 -9.41 -6.95 5.31
N VAL A 61 -8.67 -6.84 4.22
CA VAL A 61 -7.35 -6.21 4.21
C VAL A 61 -7.31 -5.09 3.17
N VAL A 62 -6.78 -3.94 3.57
CA VAL A 62 -6.69 -2.75 2.70
C VAL A 62 -5.25 -2.25 2.71
N GLY A 63 -4.68 -2.02 1.53
CA GLY A 63 -3.28 -1.68 1.36
C GLY A 63 -3.08 -0.55 0.36
N HIS A 64 -2.22 0.39 0.71
CA HIS A 64 -1.83 1.51 -0.15
C HIS A 64 -0.46 1.25 -0.77
N SER A 65 -0.30 1.47 -2.08
CA SER A 65 0.97 1.36 -2.79
C SER A 65 1.63 0.00 -2.53
N MET A 66 2.82 -0.04 -1.91
CA MET A 66 3.51 -1.26 -1.48
C MET A 66 2.66 -2.19 -0.60
N GLY A 67 1.71 -1.64 0.17
CA GLY A 67 0.75 -2.41 0.95
C GLY A 67 -0.23 -3.21 0.07
N GLY A 68 -0.62 -2.68 -1.10
CA GLY A 68 -1.44 -3.42 -2.07
C GLY A 68 -0.68 -4.60 -2.67
N MET A 69 0.60 -4.40 -3.01
CA MET A 69 1.50 -5.46 -3.49
C MET A 69 1.72 -6.54 -2.42
N THR A 70 1.85 -6.11 -1.17
CA THR A 70 1.93 -6.99 0.00
C THR A 70 0.68 -7.87 0.12
N ILE A 71 -0.51 -7.31 -0.09
CA ILE A 71 -1.77 -8.08 -0.06
C ILE A 71 -1.80 -9.13 -1.18
N MET A 72 -1.40 -8.77 -2.40
CA MET A 72 -1.37 -9.74 -3.51
C MET A 72 -0.42 -10.90 -3.22
N SER A 73 0.78 -10.61 -2.70
CA SER A 73 1.73 -11.63 -2.26
C SER A 73 1.18 -12.50 -1.12
N TYR A 74 0.56 -11.88 -0.11
CA TYR A 74 -0.11 -12.58 0.98
C TYR A 74 -1.20 -13.53 0.48
N VAL A 75 -2.06 -13.07 -0.43
CA VAL A 75 -3.16 -13.86 -1.02
C VAL A 75 -2.62 -15.09 -1.75
N ARG A 76 -1.57 -14.95 -2.57
CA ARG A 76 -0.92 -16.10 -3.22
C ARG A 76 -0.36 -17.09 -2.20
N GLN A 77 0.21 -16.60 -1.10
CA GLN A 77 0.79 -17.43 -0.04
C GLN A 77 -0.27 -18.09 0.87
N HIS A 78 -1.49 -17.53 0.93
CA HIS A 78 -2.55 -17.88 1.87
C HIS A 78 -3.90 -18.17 1.18
N LEU A 79 -3.88 -18.85 0.02
CA LEU A 79 -5.08 -19.13 -0.76
C LEU A 79 -6.22 -19.81 0.04
N ALA A 80 -5.87 -20.63 1.03
CA ALA A 80 -6.84 -21.33 1.87
C ALA A 80 -7.66 -20.41 2.77
N GLU A 81 -7.24 -19.15 2.99
CA GLU A 81 -7.99 -18.18 3.81
C GLU A 81 -9.06 -17.42 3.01
N LEU A 82 -8.99 -17.42 1.67
CA LEU A 82 -9.88 -16.66 0.79
C LEU A 82 -11.32 -17.16 0.87
N GLY A 83 -12.26 -16.24 1.06
CA GLY A 83 -13.70 -16.50 1.12
C GLY A 83 -14.19 -16.99 2.48
N ASP A 84 -13.37 -17.70 3.25
CA ASP A 84 -13.73 -18.12 4.62
C ASP A 84 -13.36 -17.05 5.65
N ARG A 85 -12.06 -16.70 5.72
CA ARG A 85 -11.52 -15.74 6.70
C ARG A 85 -11.24 -14.38 6.08
N LEU A 86 -10.48 -14.35 4.98
CA LEU A 86 -10.29 -13.15 4.18
C LEU A 86 -11.52 -13.00 3.29
N VAL A 87 -12.37 -12.02 3.59
CA VAL A 87 -13.65 -11.84 2.91
C VAL A 87 -13.72 -10.60 2.04
N GLY A 88 -12.68 -9.77 2.02
CA GLY A 88 -12.62 -8.61 1.12
C GLY A 88 -11.24 -7.98 1.06
N VAL A 89 -10.94 -7.37 -0.08
CA VAL A 89 -9.62 -6.80 -0.37
C VAL A 89 -9.75 -5.38 -0.91
N GLY A 90 -8.97 -4.45 -0.36
CA GLY A 90 -8.84 -3.08 -0.85
C GLY A 90 -7.44 -2.79 -1.37
N LEU A 91 -7.34 -2.46 -2.65
CA LEU A 91 -6.09 -2.14 -3.35
C LEU A 91 -6.07 -0.65 -3.70
N VAL A 92 -5.25 0.13 -3.00
CA VAL A 92 -5.26 1.60 -3.12
C VAL A 92 -3.95 2.09 -3.74
N ALA A 93 -4.02 2.82 -4.86
CA ALA A 93 -2.90 3.44 -5.57
C ALA A 93 -1.72 2.46 -5.69
N THR A 94 -1.96 1.31 -6.32
CA THR A 94 -1.01 0.20 -6.41
C THR A 94 -0.98 -0.37 -7.83
N ALA A 95 -0.12 -1.35 -8.06
CA ALA A 95 0.03 -2.05 -9.32
C ALA A 95 0.20 -3.55 -9.06
N ALA A 96 -0.27 -4.39 -9.99
CA ALA A 96 -0.04 -5.83 -9.95
C ALA A 96 1.29 -6.24 -10.60
N HIS A 97 1.83 -5.42 -11.49
CA HIS A 97 3.13 -5.61 -12.15
C HIS A 97 3.58 -4.29 -12.80
N GLY A 98 4.78 -4.28 -13.39
CA GLY A 98 5.20 -3.23 -14.34
C GLY A 98 5.42 -1.85 -13.74
N ILE A 99 5.63 -1.75 -12.41
CA ILE A 99 5.88 -0.46 -11.74
C ILE A 99 7.11 0.23 -12.33
N ALA A 100 8.13 -0.55 -12.72
CA ALA A 100 9.36 -0.03 -13.31
C ALA A 100 9.22 0.41 -14.78
N GLU A 101 8.07 0.21 -15.41
CA GLU A 101 7.89 0.49 -16.84
C GLU A 101 7.28 1.88 -17.07
N GLU A 102 6.63 2.46 -16.07
CA GLU A 102 5.77 3.61 -16.28
C GLU A 102 5.67 4.58 -15.09
N GLY A 103 5.19 5.81 -15.36
CA GLY A 103 5.14 6.88 -14.35
C GLY A 103 6.53 7.22 -13.80
N ILE A 104 6.59 7.67 -12.55
CA ILE A 104 7.86 7.90 -11.84
C ILE A 104 8.48 6.58 -11.37
N GLY A 105 7.70 5.49 -11.34
CA GLY A 105 8.20 4.14 -11.16
C GLY A 105 9.24 3.73 -12.21
N ALA A 106 9.20 4.30 -13.42
CA ALA A 106 10.22 4.15 -14.45
C ALA A 106 11.64 4.54 -13.99
N CYS A 107 11.77 5.41 -12.98
CA CYS A 107 13.07 5.71 -12.37
C CYS A 107 13.73 4.46 -11.76
N LEU A 108 12.97 3.45 -11.34
CA LEU A 108 13.49 2.20 -10.78
C LEU A 108 14.35 1.42 -11.78
N ALA A 109 14.06 1.54 -13.08
CA ALA A 109 14.82 0.89 -14.15
C ALA A 109 16.13 1.61 -14.48
N HIS A 110 16.39 2.80 -13.92
CA HIS A 110 17.57 3.59 -14.26
C HIS A 110 18.87 2.96 -13.69
N PRO A 111 19.98 2.85 -14.46
CA PRO A 111 21.21 2.19 -14.01
C PRO A 111 21.80 2.74 -12.69
N ALA A 112 21.60 4.04 -12.43
CA ALA A 112 22.00 4.67 -11.17
C ALA A 112 21.33 4.05 -9.93
N VAL A 113 20.09 3.57 -10.06
CA VAL A 113 19.36 2.89 -8.97
C VAL A 113 19.98 1.54 -8.68
N SER A 114 20.38 0.78 -9.70
CA SER A 114 21.08 -0.49 -9.53
C SER A 114 22.46 -0.32 -8.89
N LEU A 115 23.20 0.72 -9.29
CA LEU A 115 24.48 1.09 -8.68
C LEU A 115 24.30 1.44 -7.20
N PHE A 116 23.34 2.32 -6.91
CA PHE A 116 23.00 2.72 -5.55
C PHE A 116 22.63 1.53 -4.66
N ARG A 117 21.77 0.63 -5.16
CA ARG A 117 21.41 -0.63 -4.47
C ARG A 117 22.65 -1.47 -4.16
N THR A 118 23.58 -1.56 -5.10
CA THR A 118 24.83 -2.34 -4.93
C THR A 118 25.73 -1.74 -3.85
N VAL A 119 25.86 -0.40 -3.83
CA VAL A 119 26.62 0.31 -2.80
C VAL A 119 26.03 0.06 -1.41
N VAL A 120 24.70 0.18 -1.28
CA VAL A 120 24.03 -0.04 0.01
C VAL A 120 24.17 -1.49 0.49
N LYS A 121 24.06 -2.47 -0.41
CA LYS A 121 24.27 -3.89 -0.08
C LYS A 121 25.70 -4.18 0.40
N ARG A 122 26.71 -3.51 -0.16
CA ARG A 122 28.12 -3.73 0.22
C ARG A 122 28.53 -3.04 1.52
N ALA A 123 27.89 -1.92 1.87
CA ALA A 123 28.27 -1.14 3.04
C ALA A 123 27.06 -0.63 3.86
N PRO A 124 26.19 -1.52 4.36
CA PRO A 124 24.94 -1.12 5.02
C PRO A 124 25.18 -0.31 6.31
N ARG A 125 26.26 -0.60 7.05
CA ARG A 125 26.60 0.14 8.29
C ARG A 125 27.02 1.58 8.02
N VAL A 126 27.78 1.82 6.94
CA VAL A 126 28.23 3.15 6.53
C VAL A 126 27.04 3.98 6.04
N MET A 127 26.16 3.38 5.23
CA MET A 127 24.96 4.05 4.72
C MET A 127 23.93 4.29 5.82
N GLY A 128 23.76 3.36 6.77
CA GLY A 128 22.84 3.49 7.90
C GLY A 128 23.24 4.57 8.92
N ALA A 129 24.55 4.81 9.10
CA ALA A 129 25.05 5.89 9.94
C ALA A 129 24.80 7.29 9.33
N SER A 130 24.54 7.36 8.02
CA SER A 130 24.34 8.60 7.28
C SER A 130 22.88 9.07 7.23
N LYS A 131 22.16 9.03 8.37
CA LYS A 131 20.76 9.52 8.52
C LYS A 131 20.53 10.95 8.00
N ARG A 132 21.58 11.75 7.79
CA ARG A 132 21.52 13.11 7.22
C ARG A 132 21.53 13.13 5.69
N LEU A 133 22.14 12.14 5.03
CA LEU A 133 22.24 12.09 3.57
C LEU A 133 20.92 11.62 2.93
N SER A 134 20.13 10.81 3.64
CA SER A 134 18.79 10.35 3.21
C SER A 134 17.76 11.49 3.07
N ARG A 135 17.87 12.52 3.93
CA ARG A 135 16.89 13.61 4.03
C ARG A 135 16.86 14.56 2.83
N GLY A 136 17.97 14.63 2.06
CA GLY A 136 18.14 15.61 0.98
C GLY A 136 17.80 15.12 -0.42
N ILE A 137 17.81 13.80 -0.66
CA ILE A 137 17.83 13.24 -2.03
C ILE A 137 16.42 12.83 -2.51
N CYS A 138 15.62 12.16 -1.68
CA CYS A 138 14.32 11.61 -2.11
C CYS A 138 13.15 12.60 -1.99
N ALA A 139 13.25 13.59 -1.09
CA ALA A 139 12.14 14.49 -0.78
C ALA A 139 11.64 15.36 -1.95
N PRO A 140 12.48 15.93 -2.83
CA PRO A 140 12.02 16.72 -3.97
C PRO A 140 11.31 15.87 -5.03
N ILE A 141 11.86 14.67 -5.31
CA ILE A 141 11.31 13.73 -6.29
C ILE A 141 9.95 13.23 -5.82
N MET A 142 9.83 12.82 -4.55
CA MET A 142 8.57 12.32 -4.01
C MET A 142 7.53 13.42 -3.79
N ARG A 143 7.95 14.66 -3.52
CA ARG A 143 7.05 15.83 -3.48
C ARG A 143 6.48 16.16 -4.86
N ALA A 144 7.24 15.98 -5.93
CA ALA A 144 6.77 16.15 -7.30
C ALA A 144 5.97 14.92 -7.81
N ALA A 145 6.22 13.73 -7.25
CA ALA A 145 5.65 12.47 -7.71
C ALA A 145 4.35 12.06 -7.02
N GLY A 146 4.26 12.31 -5.70
CA GLY A 146 3.23 11.72 -4.86
C GLY A 146 1.95 12.54 -4.73
N CYS A 147 1.98 13.79 -5.21
CA CYS A 147 0.94 14.80 -5.04
C CYS A 147 0.41 15.18 -6.43
N GLY A 148 -0.92 15.15 -6.61
CA GLY A 148 -1.55 15.41 -7.91
C GLY A 148 -1.33 16.84 -8.44
N SER A 149 -2.02 17.23 -9.50
CA SER A 149 -1.81 18.50 -10.24
C SER A 149 -2.09 19.80 -9.43
N ARG A 150 -2.49 19.69 -8.16
CA ARG A 150 -2.84 20.81 -7.28
C ARG A 150 -1.71 21.18 -6.32
N ARG A 151 -1.78 22.40 -5.76
CA ARG A 151 -1.07 22.75 -4.52
C ARG A 151 -1.61 21.86 -3.39
N VAL A 152 -0.96 20.72 -3.17
CA VAL A 152 -1.24 19.86 -2.01
C VAL A 152 -0.92 20.62 -0.73
N SER A 153 -1.75 20.43 0.30
CA SER A 153 -1.58 21.18 1.54
C SER A 153 -0.16 21.01 2.08
N PRO A 154 0.47 22.07 2.61
CA PRO A 154 1.81 21.95 3.20
C PRO A 154 1.90 20.88 4.29
N ARG A 155 0.78 20.58 4.97
CA ARG A 155 0.66 19.52 5.97
C ARG A 155 0.77 18.12 5.37
N VAL A 156 0.05 17.83 4.28
CA VAL A 156 0.14 16.53 3.59
C VAL A 156 1.54 16.31 3.03
N VAL A 157 2.12 17.36 2.44
CA VAL A 157 3.50 17.32 1.95
C VAL A 157 4.50 17.09 3.09
N ALA A 158 4.33 17.76 4.23
CA ALA A 158 5.20 17.59 5.39
C ALA A 158 5.08 16.17 5.97
N LEU A 159 3.87 15.62 6.04
CA LEU A 159 3.62 14.27 6.53
C LEU A 159 4.24 13.21 5.62
N ALA A 160 4.01 13.30 4.30
CA ALA A 160 4.64 12.41 3.33
C ALA A 160 6.18 12.50 3.40
N SER A 161 6.72 13.73 3.54
CA SER A 161 8.17 13.93 3.72
C SER A 161 8.68 13.34 5.03
N ALA A 162 7.91 13.42 6.12
CA ALA A 162 8.28 12.85 7.41
C ALA A 162 8.36 11.32 7.36
N MET A 163 7.35 10.66 6.77
CA MET A 163 7.33 9.20 6.58
C MET A 163 8.58 8.70 5.81
N LEU A 164 8.97 9.44 4.76
CA LEU A 164 10.17 9.12 3.99
C LEU A 164 11.45 9.38 4.77
N ASN A 165 11.50 10.46 5.55
CA ASN A 165 12.67 10.80 6.36
C ASN A 165 12.90 9.84 7.53
N GLU A 166 11.84 9.20 8.04
CA GLU A 166 11.94 8.18 9.07
C GLU A 166 12.42 6.83 8.53
N THR A 167 12.12 6.55 7.26
CA THR A 167 12.54 5.31 6.61
C THR A 167 14.04 5.37 6.30
N SER A 168 14.79 4.36 6.76
CA SER A 168 16.24 4.34 6.54
C SER A 168 16.55 4.15 5.05
N VAL A 169 17.64 4.76 4.58
CA VAL A 169 18.13 4.57 3.20
C VAL A 169 18.43 3.10 2.89
N VAL A 170 18.80 2.32 3.93
CA VAL A 170 19.06 0.89 3.83
C VAL A 170 17.75 0.12 3.59
N THR A 171 16.69 0.48 4.30
CA THR A 171 15.34 -0.07 4.09
C THR A 171 14.86 0.25 2.67
N MET A 172 14.90 1.53 2.28
CA MET A 172 14.45 1.98 0.96
C MET A 172 15.20 1.23 -0.15
N ALA A 173 16.53 1.18 -0.08
CA ALA A 173 17.34 0.52 -1.09
C ALA A 173 17.14 -1.00 -1.13
N GLY A 174 16.80 -1.61 0.00
CA GLY A 174 16.46 -3.03 0.08
C GLY A 174 15.26 -3.38 -0.79
N PHE A 175 14.18 -2.61 -0.69
CA PHE A 175 12.94 -2.85 -1.42
C PHE A 175 13.03 -2.54 -2.91
N LEU A 176 13.95 -1.67 -3.37
CA LEU A 176 14.08 -1.29 -4.78
C LEU A 176 14.14 -2.50 -5.73
N GLY A 177 14.86 -3.56 -5.33
CA GLY A 177 14.92 -4.78 -6.13
C GLY A 177 13.59 -5.49 -6.24
N SER A 178 12.96 -5.72 -5.09
CA SER A 178 11.68 -6.41 -5.06
C SER A 178 10.56 -5.62 -5.74
N LEU A 179 10.62 -4.29 -5.74
CA LEU A 179 9.67 -3.43 -6.44
C LEU A 179 9.89 -3.45 -7.95
N HIS A 180 11.15 -3.48 -8.39
CA HIS A 180 11.49 -3.59 -9.81
C HIS A 180 11.00 -4.91 -10.41
N ASP A 181 11.22 -6.01 -9.69
CA ASP A 181 10.91 -7.37 -10.15
C ASP A 181 9.48 -7.83 -9.78
N PHE A 182 8.63 -6.92 -9.25
CA PHE A 182 7.30 -7.28 -8.75
C PHE A 182 6.34 -7.63 -9.89
N ASP A 183 5.76 -8.83 -9.83
CA ASP A 183 4.70 -9.30 -10.72
C ASP A 183 3.79 -10.32 -10.01
N GLU A 184 2.56 -9.91 -9.74
CA GLU A 184 1.46 -10.74 -9.22
C GLU A 184 0.28 -10.79 -10.21
N SER A 185 0.49 -10.46 -11.48
CA SER A 185 -0.54 -10.48 -12.53
C SER A 185 -1.27 -11.81 -12.59
N LYS A 186 -0.53 -12.93 -12.48
CA LYS A 186 -1.07 -14.29 -12.52
C LYS A 186 -1.90 -14.66 -11.28
N SER A 187 -1.60 -14.04 -10.15
CA SER A 187 -2.24 -14.31 -8.87
C SER A 187 -3.51 -13.50 -8.67
N LEU A 188 -3.73 -12.44 -9.47
CA LEU A 188 -4.92 -11.60 -9.36
C LEU A 188 -6.21 -12.41 -9.44
N SER A 189 -6.29 -13.40 -10.32
CA SER A 189 -7.50 -14.24 -10.49
C SER A 189 -7.99 -14.89 -9.20
N ALA A 190 -7.09 -15.16 -8.23
CA ALA A 190 -7.47 -15.70 -6.93
C ALA A 190 -8.35 -14.73 -6.12
N LEU A 191 -8.23 -13.42 -6.34
CA LEU A 191 -9.05 -12.40 -5.68
C LEU A 191 -10.50 -12.37 -6.18
N ALA A 192 -10.82 -13.03 -7.30
CA ALA A 192 -12.17 -13.02 -7.88
C ALA A 192 -13.23 -13.67 -6.96
N VAL A 193 -12.81 -14.44 -5.95
CA VAL A 193 -13.71 -15.10 -5.00
C VAL A 193 -14.16 -14.20 -3.84
N VAL A 194 -13.58 -13.01 -3.70
CA VAL A 194 -13.93 -12.04 -2.65
C VAL A 194 -14.23 -10.66 -3.24
N PRO A 195 -15.15 -9.88 -2.65
CA PRO A 195 -15.30 -8.47 -2.96
C PRO A 195 -13.95 -7.74 -2.95
N THR A 196 -13.62 -7.12 -4.08
CA THR A 196 -12.36 -6.38 -4.24
C THR A 196 -12.66 -4.94 -4.63
N MET A 197 -12.09 -3.99 -3.90
CA MET A 197 -12.08 -2.57 -4.24
C MET A 197 -10.70 -2.21 -4.80
N VAL A 198 -10.68 -1.55 -5.95
CA VAL A 198 -9.47 -0.91 -6.51
C VAL A 198 -9.70 0.60 -6.46
N LEU A 199 -8.81 1.36 -5.84
CA LEU A 199 -8.96 2.81 -5.70
C LEU A 199 -7.68 3.52 -6.12
N CYS A 200 -7.77 4.59 -6.91
CA CYS A 200 -6.61 5.44 -7.21
C CYS A 200 -7.00 6.90 -7.39
N GLY A 201 -6.02 7.79 -7.29
CA GLY A 201 -6.18 9.18 -7.68
C GLY A 201 -6.08 9.36 -9.21
N SER A 202 -6.86 10.29 -9.78
CA SER A 202 -6.79 10.61 -11.22
C SER A 202 -5.43 11.17 -11.67
N ASP A 203 -4.70 11.79 -10.75
CA ASP A 203 -3.44 12.51 -10.98
C ASP A 203 -2.24 11.74 -10.38
N ASP A 204 -2.40 10.44 -10.11
CA ASP A 204 -1.31 9.61 -9.62
C ASP A 204 -0.21 9.49 -10.67
N LEU A 205 0.99 10.01 -10.36
CA LEU A 205 2.17 9.91 -11.22
C LEU A 205 3.11 8.76 -10.83
N MET A 206 2.93 8.15 -9.65
CA MET A 206 3.76 7.04 -9.18
C MET A 206 3.20 5.70 -9.66
N THR A 207 1.89 5.49 -9.49
CA THR A 207 1.15 4.33 -10.00
C THR A 207 -0.04 4.84 -10.80
N PRO A 208 0.16 5.31 -12.04
CA PRO A 208 -0.91 5.97 -12.79
C PRO A 208 -2.13 5.07 -13.02
N LEU A 209 -3.29 5.70 -13.25
CA LEU A 209 -4.62 5.08 -13.32
C LEU A 209 -4.65 3.75 -14.09
N ARG A 210 -3.90 3.62 -15.18
CA ARG A 210 -3.81 2.38 -15.97
C ARG A 210 -3.42 1.14 -15.17
N HIS A 211 -2.62 1.26 -14.10
CA HIS A 211 -2.31 0.11 -13.25
C HIS A 211 -3.56 -0.35 -12.49
N SER A 212 -4.37 0.59 -12.00
CA SER A 212 -5.65 0.28 -11.35
C SER A 212 -6.67 -0.25 -12.35
N GLN A 213 -6.68 0.28 -13.58
CA GLN A 213 -7.50 -0.25 -14.68
C GLN A 213 -7.09 -1.68 -15.04
N ALA A 214 -5.79 -1.97 -15.17
CA ALA A 214 -5.29 -3.31 -15.48
C ALA A 214 -5.66 -4.33 -14.39
N ILE A 215 -5.65 -3.93 -13.11
CA ILE A 215 -6.15 -4.78 -12.02
C ILE A 215 -7.65 -5.04 -12.18
N ALA A 216 -8.45 -3.99 -12.43
CA ALA A 216 -9.89 -4.10 -12.60
C ALA A 216 -10.29 -4.93 -13.84
N ASP A 217 -9.54 -4.83 -14.94
CA ASP A 217 -9.78 -5.61 -16.15
C ASP A 217 -9.55 -7.12 -15.92
N ASN A 218 -8.61 -7.48 -15.04
CA ASN A 218 -8.38 -8.87 -14.60
C ASN A 218 -9.35 -9.34 -13.51
N LEU A 219 -10.08 -8.41 -12.89
CA LEU A 219 -11.06 -8.66 -11.84
C LEU A 219 -12.39 -7.97 -12.16
N PRO A 220 -13.18 -8.48 -13.12
CA PRO A 220 -14.38 -7.77 -13.59
C PRO A 220 -15.45 -7.50 -12.51
N ALA A 221 -15.42 -8.27 -11.41
CA ALA A 221 -16.29 -8.06 -10.25
C ALA A 221 -15.74 -7.03 -9.26
N ALA A 222 -14.50 -6.58 -9.42
CA ALA A 222 -13.90 -5.57 -8.57
C ALA A 222 -14.50 -4.19 -8.87
N ARG A 223 -14.67 -3.40 -7.81
CA ARG A 223 -15.12 -2.02 -7.92
C ARG A 223 -13.91 -1.11 -8.10
N LEU A 224 -13.75 -0.54 -9.29
CA LEU A 224 -12.80 0.54 -9.53
C LEU A 224 -13.38 1.90 -9.08
N VAL A 225 -12.64 2.60 -8.23
CA VAL A 225 -12.96 3.93 -7.71
C VAL A 225 -11.82 4.88 -8.10
N THR A 226 -12.12 5.83 -8.97
CA THR A 226 -11.17 6.91 -9.30
C THR A 226 -11.54 8.15 -8.51
N VAL A 227 -10.58 8.70 -7.78
CA VAL A 227 -10.76 9.93 -7.00
C VAL A 227 -10.18 11.10 -7.77
N ASP A 228 -11.06 12.00 -8.21
CA ASP A 228 -10.68 13.14 -9.03
C ASP A 228 -9.74 14.09 -8.29
N ASN A 229 -8.75 14.61 -9.02
CA ASN A 229 -7.79 15.60 -8.56
C ASN A 229 -7.03 15.14 -7.29
N ALA A 230 -6.60 13.88 -7.27
CA ALA A 230 -5.80 13.28 -6.21
C ALA A 230 -4.58 12.57 -6.79
N GLY A 231 -3.44 12.69 -6.11
CA GLY A 231 -2.20 12.00 -6.48
C GLY A 231 -2.06 10.61 -5.87
N HIS A 232 -0.82 10.13 -5.83
CA HIS A 232 -0.49 8.83 -5.23
C HIS A 232 -0.86 8.75 -3.75
N MET A 233 -0.68 9.85 -3.00
CA MET A 233 -1.00 9.92 -1.58
C MET A 233 -2.49 10.17 -1.34
N VAL A 234 -3.37 9.49 -2.10
CA VAL A 234 -4.84 9.60 -2.02
C VAL A 234 -5.37 9.37 -0.61
N ILE A 235 -4.73 8.50 0.17
CA ILE A 235 -5.07 8.24 1.59
C ILE A 235 -4.83 9.44 2.52
N LEU A 236 -4.06 10.44 2.09
CA LEU A 236 -3.81 11.70 2.80
C LEU A 236 -4.56 12.87 2.14
N GLU A 237 -4.68 12.85 0.81
CA GLU A 237 -5.33 13.93 0.05
C GLU A 237 -6.86 13.88 0.14
N ARG A 238 -7.43 12.67 0.22
CA ARG A 238 -8.86 12.36 0.07
C ARG A 238 -9.30 11.28 1.05
N ALA A 239 -8.95 11.48 2.33
CA ALA A 239 -9.13 10.48 3.37
C ALA A 239 -10.60 10.08 3.56
N THR A 240 -11.55 11.02 3.42
CA THR A 240 -12.98 10.74 3.51
C THR A 240 -13.46 9.88 2.34
N GLU A 241 -13.08 10.22 1.10
CA GLU A 241 -13.46 9.45 -0.08
C GLU A 241 -12.87 8.02 -0.05
N VAL A 242 -11.65 7.87 0.47
CA VAL A 242 -11.05 6.55 0.71
C VAL A 242 -11.82 5.79 1.79
N ALA A 243 -12.19 6.44 2.90
CA ALA A 243 -12.96 5.83 3.97
C ALA A 243 -14.35 5.39 3.49
N ASP A 244 -15.03 6.20 2.67
CA ASP A 244 -16.33 5.87 2.09
C ASP A 244 -16.25 4.65 1.18
N ALA A 245 -15.20 4.55 0.36
CA ALA A 245 -14.97 3.39 -0.48
C ALA A 245 -14.73 2.11 0.34
N ILE A 246 -13.94 2.21 1.42
CA ILE A 246 -13.73 1.10 2.38
C ILE A 246 -15.04 0.73 3.08
N ALA A 247 -15.87 1.70 3.47
CA ALA A 247 -17.16 1.45 4.10
C ALA A 247 -18.11 0.67 3.18
N VAL A 248 -18.09 0.95 1.87
CA VAL A 248 -18.86 0.14 0.91
C VAL A 248 -18.31 -1.28 0.80
N LEU A 249 -16.98 -1.46 0.79
CA LEU A 249 -16.38 -2.80 0.83
C LEU A 249 -16.79 -3.57 2.10
N LEU A 250 -16.79 -2.91 3.26
CA LEU A 250 -17.24 -3.51 4.53
C LEU A 250 -18.71 -3.95 4.44
N ALA A 251 -19.60 -3.11 3.90
CA ALA A 251 -21.01 -3.43 3.75
C ALA A 251 -21.26 -4.64 2.82
N GLN A 252 -20.40 -4.86 1.81
CA GLN A 252 -20.50 -6.00 0.89
C GLN A 252 -20.08 -7.33 1.51
N THR A 253 -19.29 -7.31 2.58
CA THR A 253 -18.62 -8.51 3.11
C THR A 253 -19.30 -9.11 4.34
N SER A 254 -20.39 -8.50 4.81
CA SER A 254 -21.12 -8.90 6.04
C SER A 254 -20.19 -9.09 7.24
N VAL A 255 -19.05 -8.38 7.27
CA VAL A 255 -18.11 -8.35 8.41
C VAL A 255 -18.77 -7.68 9.62
N THR A 256 -19.81 -6.91 9.39
CA THR A 256 -20.69 -6.33 10.40
C THR A 256 -22.07 -6.98 10.36
N ALA A 257 -22.65 -7.20 11.55
CA ALA A 257 -24.04 -7.61 11.67
C ALA A 257 -24.94 -6.62 10.90
N PRO A 258 -26.07 -7.06 10.32
CA PRO A 258 -26.86 -6.20 9.44
C PRO A 258 -27.23 -4.91 10.17
N LEU A 259 -26.91 -3.77 9.54
CA LEU A 259 -27.34 -2.44 9.96
C LEU A 259 -28.82 -2.52 10.31
N LYS A 260 -29.17 -2.28 11.58
CA LYS A 260 -30.56 -2.01 11.97
C LYS A 260 -30.97 -0.72 11.28
N VAL A 261 -31.56 -0.85 10.10
CA VAL A 261 -32.30 0.24 9.47
C VAL A 261 -33.49 0.51 10.39
N ALA A 262 -33.40 1.55 11.20
CA ALA A 262 -34.57 2.13 11.83
C ALA A 262 -35.38 2.80 10.71
N LEU A 263 -36.57 2.25 10.46
CA LEU A 263 -37.63 2.93 9.69
C LEU A 263 -38.15 4.13 10.48
#